data_AF-A0A5D8YSZ0-F1
#
_entry.id   AF-A0A5D8YSZ0-F1
#
_cell.length_a   1.000
_cell.length_b   1.000
_cell.length_c   1.000
_cell.angle_alpha   90.00
_cell.angle_beta   90.00
_cell.angle_gamma   90.00
#
_symmetry.space_group_name_H-M   'P 1'
#
loop_
_entity.id
_entity.type
_entity.pdbx_description
1 polymer ?
#
loop_
_entity_poly.entity_id
_entity_poly.type
_entity_poly.pdbx_seq_one_letter_code
_entity_poly.pdbx_strand_id
1 'polypeptide(L)' 'RRRNLKDAFIARPKLPLPAHVALVDDVMTTGATLHAAAVALRRAGVERVDAWVAARVP' A
#
# COMPACT_ATOMS: atom_id res chain seq x y z
N ARG A 1 -10.36 -1.26 13.58
CA ARG A 1 -9.87 -1.67 12.23
C ARG A 1 -8.36 -1.97 12.16
N ARG A 2 -7.46 -1.24 12.85
CA ARG A 2 -5.99 -1.50 12.81
C ARG A 2 -5.56 -2.96 13.05
N ARG A 3 -6.24 -3.69 13.95
CA ARG A 3 -5.91 -5.09 14.30
C ARG A 3 -6.18 -6.10 13.18
N ASN A 4 -7.07 -5.79 12.24
CA ASN A 4 -7.42 -6.68 11.12
C ASN A 4 -6.53 -6.48 9.88
N LEU A 5 -5.60 -5.53 9.91
CA LEU A 5 -4.73 -5.20 8.77
C LEU A 5 -3.32 -5.78 8.91
N LYS A 6 -2.98 -6.36 10.06
CA LYS A 6 -1.72 -7.08 10.25
C LYS A 6 -1.75 -8.29 9.32
N ASP A 7 -0.91 -8.27 8.30
CA ASP A 7 -0.78 -9.30 7.26
C ASP A 7 -1.95 -9.41 6.26
N ALA A 8 -2.79 -8.37 6.14
CA ALA A 8 -3.86 -8.33 5.14
C ALA A 8 -3.36 -8.24 3.69
N PHE A 9 -2.11 -7.81 3.47
CA PHE A 9 -1.52 -7.63 2.16
C PHE A 9 -0.22 -8.43 2.03
N ILE A 10 -0.10 -9.17 0.92
CA ILE A 10 1.10 -9.93 0.56
C ILE A 10 1.35 -9.71 -0.94
N ALA A 11 2.51 -9.16 -1.28
CA ALA A 11 2.98 -9.10 -2.67
C ALA A 11 3.68 -10.43 -3.03
N ARG A 12 3.25 -11.08 -4.10
CA ARG A 12 3.84 -12.33 -4.63
C ARG A 12 4.40 -12.11 -6.03
N PRO A 13 5.57 -11.45 -6.16
CA PRO A 13 6.16 -11.21 -7.45
C PRO A 13 6.56 -12.52 -8.13
N LYS A 14 6.16 -12.70 -9.39
CA LYS A 14 6.70 -13.73 -10.29
C LYS A 14 7.90 -13.22 -11.10
N LEU A 15 8.08 -11.91 -11.13
CA LEU A 15 9.14 -11.15 -11.79
C LEU A 15 9.55 -9.99 -10.86
N PRO A 16 10.75 -9.40 -11.01
CA PRO A 16 11.15 -8.22 -10.23
C PRO A 16 10.10 -7.11 -10.34
N LEU A 17 9.76 -6.50 -9.20
CA LEU A 17 8.83 -5.37 -9.18
C LEU A 17 9.53 -4.11 -9.68
N PRO A 18 8.78 -3.14 -10.26
CA PRO A 18 9.32 -1.83 -10.58
C PRO A 18 9.88 -1.14 -9.32
N ALA A 19 10.90 -0.31 -9.49
CA ALA A 19 11.46 0.49 -8.40
C ALA A 19 10.43 1.49 -7.82
N HIS A 20 9.46 1.94 -8.61
CA HIS A 20 8.45 2.90 -8.19
C HIS A 20 7.03 2.43 -8.57
N VAL A 21 6.13 2.39 -7.58
CA VAL A 21 4.72 2.02 -7.74
C VAL A 21 3.82 3.08 -7.11
N ALA A 22 2.66 3.34 -7.72
CA ALA A 22 1.59 4.13 -7.13
C ALA A 22 0.44 3.22 -6.66
N LEU A 23 0.00 3.39 -5.42
CA LEU A 23 -1.24 2.85 -4.88
C LEU A 23 -2.35 3.87 -5.11
N VAL A 24 -3.47 3.44 -5.68
CA VAL A 24 -4.62 4.30 -5.96
C VAL A 24 -5.82 3.83 -5.15
N ASP A 25 -6.48 4.75 -4.45
CA ASP A 25 -7.71 4.51 -3.69
C ASP A 25 -8.69 5.68 -3.86
N ASP A 26 -9.98 5.47 -3.62
CA ASP A 26 -10.98 6.53 -3.75
C ASP A 26 -10.97 7.47 -2.53
N VAL A 27 -11.09 6.91 -1.32
CA VAL A 27 -11.21 7.67 -0.07
C VAL A 27 -10.31 7.09 1.00
N MET A 28 -9.36 7.90 1.46
CA MET A 28 -8.55 7.59 2.63
C MET A 28 -9.21 8.11 3.91
N THR A 29 -9.41 7.24 4.89
CA THR A 29 -9.70 7.65 6.28
C THR A 29 -8.39 7.76 7.07
N THR A 30 -8.05 6.74 7.85
CA THR A 30 -6.84 6.69 8.69
C THR A 30 -5.55 6.39 7.92
N GLY A 31 -5.64 6.07 6.63
CA GLY A 31 -4.50 5.61 5.82
C GLY A 31 -3.99 4.21 6.17
N ALA A 32 -4.61 3.51 7.14
CA ALA A 32 -4.11 2.21 7.60
C ALA A 32 -4.07 1.14 6.49
N THR A 33 -5.04 1.16 5.58
CA THR A 33 -5.09 0.25 4.42
C THR A 33 -3.92 0.50 3.47
N LEU A 34 -3.76 1.74 3.00
CA LEU A 34 -2.69 2.14 2.09
C LEU A 34 -1.30 1.93 2.71
N HIS A 35 -1.15 2.21 4.00
CA HIS A 35 0.08 1.95 4.73
C HIS A 35 0.44 0.46 4.76
N ALA A 36 -0.53 -0.41 5.07
CA ALA A 36 -0.30 -1.86 5.09
C ALA A 36 0.07 -2.40 3.69
N ALA A 37 -0.59 -1.93 2.64
CA ALA A 37 -0.26 -2.27 1.26
C ALA A 37 1.14 -1.77 0.85
N ALA A 38 1.50 -0.53 1.21
CA ALA A 38 2.82 0.03 0.95
C ALA A 38 3.93 -0.76 1.66
N VAL A 39 3.71 -1.19 2.90
CA VAL A 39 4.64 -2.07 3.63
C VAL A 39 4.83 -3.40 2.91
N ALA A 40 3.76 -4.02 2.41
CA ALA A 40 3.85 -5.27 1.65
C ALA A 40 4.67 -5.10 0.36
N LEU A 41 4.47 -4.00 -0.37
CA LEU A 41 5.23 -3.69 -1.59
C LEU A 41 6.70 -3.41 -1.31
N ARG A 42 7.02 -2.63 -0.28
CA ARG A 42 8.41 -2.37 0.13
C ARG A 42 9.12 -3.65 0.57
N ARG A 43 8.44 -4.54 1.29
CA ARG A 43 8.97 -5.87 1.65
C ARG A 43 9.23 -6.75 0.45
N ALA A 44 8.50 -6.55 -0.65
CA ALA A 44 8.71 -7.26 -1.90
C ALA A 44 9.75 -6.61 -2.83
N GLY A 45 10.43 -5.54 -2.39
CA GLY A 45 11.54 -4.93 -3.10
C GLY A 45 11.22 -3.65 -3.87
N VAL A 46 10.03 -3.08 -3.70
CA VAL A 46 9.72 -1.75 -4.30
C VAL A 46 10.45 -0.66 -3.50
N GLU A 47 11.24 0.17 -4.17
CA GLU A 47 12.03 1.24 -3.54
C GLU A 47 11.16 2.42 -3.12
N ARG A 48 10.23 2.82 -4.00
CA ARG A 48 9.32 3.95 -3.79
C ARG A 48 7.86 3.55 -3.98
N VAL A 49 7.03 3.90 -3.00
CA VAL A 49 5.58 3.72 -3.07
C VAL A 49 4.90 5.05 -2.81
N ASP A 50 4.19 5.58 -3.79
CA ASP A 50 3.33 6.76 -3.62
C ASP A 50 1.88 6.31 -3.43
N ALA A 51 1.09 7.10 -2.71
CA ALA A 51 -0.34 6.84 -2.53
C ALA A 51 -1.15 8.02 -3.08
N TRP A 52 -2.06 7.75 -4.01
CA TRP A 52 -2.94 8.73 -4.62
C TRP A 52 -4.37 8.42 -4.22
N VAL A 53 -5.03 9.40 -3.62
CA VAL A 53 -6.43 9.29 -3.19
C VAL A 53 -7.24 10.45 -3.68
N ALA A 54 -8.47 10.18 -4.12
CA ALA A 54 -9.38 11.23 -4.59
C ALA A 54 -9.89 12.09 -3.42
N ALA A 55 -10.10 11.49 -2.25
CA ALA A 55 -10.48 12.21 -1.05
C ALA A 55 -9.75 11.69 0.20
N ARG A 56 -9.54 12.59 1.16
CA ARG A 56 -9.06 12.27 2.51
C ARG A 56 -10.07 12.78 3.53
N VAL A 57 -10.54 11.88 4.39
CA VAL A 57 -11.36 12.25 5.54
C VAL A 57 -10.45 12.89 6.60
N PRO A 58 -10.84 14.05 7.17
CA PRO A 58 -10.10 14.71 8.26
C PRO A 58 -9.83 13.80 9.47
#